data_AF-A0A6A1I7P7-F1
#
_entry.id   AF-A0A6A1I7P7-F1
#
_cell.length_a   1.000
_cell.length_b   1.000
_cell.length_c   1.000
_cell.angle_alpha   90.00
_cell.angle_beta   90.00
_cell.angle_gamma   90.00
#
_symmetry.space_group_name_H-M   'P 1'
#
loop_
_entity.id
_entity.type
_entity.pdbx_description
1 polymer ?
#
loop_
_entity_poly.entity_id
_entity_poly.type
_entity_poly.pdbx_seq_one_letter_code
_entity_poly.pdbx_strand_id
1 'polypeptide(L)' 'GDVLTGIIAGLAAQGISVQEAALAGVYMHGLAGDLASKGIIGMAAGEISQYLPQARRIIEQGE' A
#
# COMPACT_ATOMS: atom_id res chain seq x y z
N GLY A 1 2.29 -7.48 -7.36
CA GLY A 1 3.74 -7.33 -7.59
C GLY A 1 4.06 -5.86 -7.81
N ASP A 2 3.84 -5.37 -9.02
CA ASP A 2 4.28 -4.05 -9.47
C ASP A 2 3.83 -2.89 -8.59
N VAL A 3 2.57 -2.91 -8.12
CA VAL A 3 2.05 -1.89 -7.19
C VAL A 3 2.83 -1.88 -5.88
N LEU A 4 3.06 -3.04 -5.28
CA LEU A 4 3.85 -3.16 -4.04
C LEU A 4 5.29 -2.67 -4.25
N THR A 5 5.92 -3.05 -5.37
CA THR A 5 7.27 -2.59 -5.71
C THR A 5 7.32 -1.07 -5.84
N GLY A 6 6.32 -0.45 -6.49
CA GLY A 6 6.21 1.01 -6.60
C GLY A 6 6.07 1.72 -5.26
N ILE A 7 5.28 1.14 -4.34
CA ILE A 7 5.14 1.68 -2.97
C ILE A 7 6.47 1.66 -2.24
N ILE A 8 7.15 0.50 -2.21
CA ILE A 8 8.43 0.34 -1.51
C ILE A 8 9.48 1.29 -2.11
N ALA A 9 9.56 1.36 -3.44
CA ALA A 9 10.48 2.26 -4.13
C ALA A 9 10.19 3.74 -3.84
N GLY A 10 8.91 4.14 -3.82
CA GLY A 10 8.50 5.50 -3.50
C GLY A 10 8.80 5.90 -2.06
N LEU A 11 8.64 4.99 -1.10
CA LEU A 11 9.02 5.20 0.30
C LEU A 11 10.54 5.31 0.45
N ALA A 12 11.30 4.39 -0.16
CA ALA A 12 12.76 4.43 -0.13
C ALA A 12 13.32 5.71 -0.78
N ALA A 13 12.70 6.19 -1.87
CA ALA A 13 13.07 7.44 -2.53
C ALA A 13 12.85 8.69 -1.64
N GLN A 14 12.01 8.60 -0.60
CA GLN A 14 11.81 9.66 0.39
C GLN A 14 12.84 9.61 1.54
N GLY A 15 13.82 8.71 1.48
CA GLY A 15 14.88 8.58 2.49
C GLY A 15 14.58 7.57 3.60
N ILE A 16 13.47 6.83 3.51
CA ILE A 16 13.16 5.74 4.44
C ILE A 16 14.10 4.56 4.15
N SER A 17 14.60 3.88 5.19
CA SER A 17 15.46 2.72 4.98
C SER A 17 14.72 1.64 4.17
N VAL A 18 15.44 0.86 3.35
CA VAL A 18 14.81 -0.19 2.52
C VAL A 18 14.00 -1.16 3.37
N GLN A 19 14.45 -1.47 4.58
CA GLN A 19 13.77 -2.37 5.50
C GLN A 19 12.46 -1.75 6.03
N GLU A 20 12.47 -0.50 6.47
CA GLU A 20 11.25 0.19 6.92
C GLU A 20 10.29 0.45 5.74
N ALA A 21 10.81 0.80 4.56
CA ALA A 21 10.03 0.98 3.35
C ALA A 21 9.34 -0.33 2.92
N ALA A 22 10.04 -1.46 3.05
CA ALA A 22 9.45 -2.77 2.81
C ALA A 22 8.31 -3.05 3.81
N LEU A 23 8.56 -2.89 5.11
CA LEU A 23 7.57 -3.12 6.17
C LEU A 23 6.33 -2.24 6.01
N ALA A 24 6.50 -0.94 5.85
CA ALA A 24 5.41 -0.01 5.63
C ALA A 24 4.70 -0.27 4.28
N GLY A 25 5.46 -0.63 3.25
CA GLY A 25 4.94 -0.90 1.92
C GLY A 25 4.05 -2.14 1.85
N VAL A 26 4.43 -3.26 2.47
CA VAL A 26 3.56 -4.45 2.53
C VAL A 26 2.31 -4.20 3.35
N TYR A 27 2.41 -3.50 4.47
CA TYR A 27 1.24 -3.16 5.28
C TYR A 27 0.26 -2.25 4.51
N MET A 28 0.76 -1.15 3.93
CA MET A 28 -0.06 -0.23 3.14
C MET A 28 -0.68 -0.89 1.91
N HIS A 29 0.04 -1.79 1.24
CA HIS A 29 -0.48 -2.56 0.10
C HIS A 29 -1.61 -3.50 0.52
N GLY A 30 -1.45 -4.21 1.65
CA GLY A 30 -2.48 -5.09 2.20
C GLY A 30 -3.74 -4.31 2.58
N LEU A 31 -3.59 -3.22 3.32
CA LEU A 31 -4.70 -2.35 3.71
C LEU A 31 -5.45 -1.78 2.49
N ALA A 32 -4.73 -1.33 1.46
CA ALA A 32 -5.36 -0.89 0.21
C ALA A 32 -6.10 -2.03 -0.50
N GLY A 33 -5.57 -3.26 -0.42
CA GLY A 33 -6.23 -4.47 -0.92
C GLY A 33 -7.54 -4.75 -0.18
N ASP A 34 -7.53 -4.68 1.15
CA ASP A 34 -8.72 -4.91 1.97
C ASP A 34 -9.83 -3.88 1.67
N LEU A 35 -9.46 -2.60 1.59
CA LEU A 35 -10.35 -1.49 1.24
C LEU A 35 -10.96 -1.66 -0.16
N ALA A 36 -10.14 -2.08 -1.12
CA ALA A 36 -10.57 -2.29 -2.50
C ALA A 36 -11.47 -3.53 -2.63
N SER A 37 -11.20 -4.58 -1.86
CA SER A 37 -11.91 -5.86 -1.97
C SER A 37 -13.36 -5.77 -1.56
N LYS A 38 -13.68 -5.03 -0.50
CA LYS A 38 -15.03 -5.05 0.09
C LYS A 38 -15.57 -6.50 0.27
N GLY A 39 -14.67 -7.47 0.49
CA GLY A 39 -15.00 -8.89 0.62
C GLY A 39 -15.11 -9.70 -0.69
N ILE A 40 -14.74 -9.17 -1.85
CA ILE A 40 -14.75 -9.89 -3.13
C ILE A 40 -13.35 -10.41 -3.53
N ILE A 41 -13.32 -11.54 -4.25
CA ILE A 41 -12.11 -12.16 -4.80
C ILE A 41 -11.93 -11.71 -6.26
N GLY A 42 -10.67 -11.57 -6.70
CA GLY A 42 -10.34 -11.38 -8.12
C GLY A 42 -10.08 -9.94 -8.54
N MET A 43 -9.72 -9.06 -7.61
CA MET A 43 -9.35 -7.68 -7.92
C MET A 43 -8.13 -7.57 -8.82
N ALA A 44 -8.15 -6.56 -9.69
CA ALA A 44 -7.00 -6.12 -10.45
C ALA A 44 -6.04 -5.29 -9.58
N ALA A 45 -4.75 -5.35 -9.90
CA ALA A 45 -3.74 -4.54 -9.22
C ALA A 45 -4.01 -3.03 -9.35
N GLY A 46 -4.58 -2.59 -10.47
CA GLY A 46 -4.98 -1.20 -10.68
C GLY A 46 -6.05 -0.72 -9.70
N GLU A 47 -6.95 -1.60 -9.28
CA GLU A 47 -7.96 -1.28 -8.26
C GLU A 47 -7.28 -1.05 -6.90
N ILE A 48 -6.31 -1.88 -6.52
CA ILE A 48 -5.53 -1.67 -5.28
C ILE A 48 -4.84 -0.29 -5.29
N SER A 49 -4.23 0.09 -6.42
CA SER A 49 -3.56 1.40 -6.54
C SER A 49 -4.48 2.59 -6.25
N GLN A 50 -5.75 2.51 -6.63
CA GLN A 50 -6.72 3.60 -6.40
C GLN A 50 -7.01 3.83 -4.90
N TYR A 51 -6.82 2.82 -4.05
CA TYR A 51 -7.07 2.92 -2.61
C TYR A 51 -5.81 3.26 -1.78
N LEU A 52 -4.63 3.37 -2.39
CA LEU A 52 -3.40 3.74 -1.68
C LEU A 52 -3.49 5.10 -0.94
N PRO A 53 -4.08 6.18 -1.51
CA PRO A 53 -4.25 7.44 -0.78
C PRO A 53 -5.15 7.29 0.45
N GLN A 54 -6.15 6.41 0.40
CA GLN A 54 -7.01 6.14 1.56
C GLN A 54 -6.27 5.33 2.62
N ALA A 55 -5.59 4.25 2.24
CA ALA A 55 -4.78 3.44 3.14
C ALA A 55 -3.74 4.31 3.87
N ARG A 56 -3.05 5.20 3.15
CA ARG A 56 -2.09 6.14 3.76
C ARG A 56 -2.73 7.06 4.80
N ARG A 57 -3.92 7.61 4.53
CA ARG A 57 -4.61 8.49 5.50
C ARG A 57 -4.97 7.77 6.79
N ILE A 58 -5.43 6.50 6.69
CA ILE A 58 -5.74 5.66 7.86
C ILE A 58 -4.47 5.44 8.70
N ILE A 59 -3.35 5.09 8.05
CA ILE A 59 -2.05 4.92 8.71
C ILE A 59 -1.60 6.20 9.42
N GLU A 60 -1.72 7.37 8.75
CA GLU A 60 -1.36 8.68 9.33
C GLU A 60 -2.25 9.07 10.52
N GLN A 61 -3.45 8.49 10.63
CA GLN A 61 -4.37 8.67 11.76
C GLN A 61 -4.09 7.68 12.93
N GLY A 62 -3.18 6.73 12.73
CA GLY A 62 -2.82 5.73 13.75
C GLY A 62 -3.82 4.58 13.88
N GLU A 63 -4.63 4.36 12.84
CA GLU A 63 -5.63 3.28 12.75
C GLU A 63 -5.12 2.05 12.00
#